data_AF-A0A5N5GKZ4-F1
#
_entry.id   AF-A0A5N5GKZ4-F1
#
_cell.length_a   1.000
_cell.length_b   1.000
_cell.length_c   1.000
_cell.angle_alpha   90.00
_cell.angle_beta   90.00
_cell.angle_gamma   90.00
#
_symmetry.space_group_name_H-M   'P 1'
#
loop_
_entity.id
_entity.type
_entity.pdbx_description
1 polymer ?
#
loop_
_entity_poly.entity_id
_entity_poly.type
_entity_poly.pdbx_seq_one_letter_code
_entity_poly.pdbx_strand_id
1 'polypeptide(L)'
;MEDADINEDGDSQSVDQSSQNGSNHMPPFIYSQHNMRRGLAKYIASTAQLLTSAEHVRFERFIKSYVQPQYSSVPLNLIRGDCLKLFNEKKNFMTSELCGFVGDVINSIAVQGLKLMEAHIEKIRRGILCLASSPARQEDFKPDMKTHWNSTLLMLQSCVDYKAAITDFYNGNHDSDLLCEADWELGFVFMEFLSVFYEVAVSFGSRVYSSSSCMALHHLFCISFTFSKHKVHSGFKAIYDIMESEFRSYCEFMLPSFCLAKAMDPRMKLCGVQHIVNNISKFTEPCTTSNSKRRRLDIHASWREYVRQEDIRQYGPTELHIYLGINYAGSMTEKEYDNLDVLAWWKLREGMFPLLSVCAIAPEFVFSSAGKQVLDHRRSMQSPKMLDCMFCLKDWEDARH
;
A
#
# COMPACT_ATOMS: atom_id res chain seq x y z
N MET A 1 -23.19 9.38 15.07
CA MET A 1 -22.51 8.76 16.22
C MET A 1 -21.39 9.72 16.53
N GLU A 2 -21.41 10.37 17.69
CA GLU A 2 -20.43 11.39 18.08
C GLU A 2 -19.06 10.73 18.18
N ASP A 3 -18.14 11.10 17.28
CA ASP A 3 -16.77 10.60 17.33
C ASP A 3 -15.93 11.44 18.29
N ALA A 4 -15.38 10.73 19.26
CA ALA A 4 -14.51 11.22 20.31
C ALA A 4 -13.16 11.69 19.76
N ASP A 5 -12.67 12.81 20.28
CA ASP A 5 -11.31 13.30 20.09
C ASP A 5 -10.28 12.25 20.53
N ILE A 6 -9.48 11.78 19.58
CA ILE A 6 -8.30 10.95 19.83
C ILE A 6 -7.17 11.88 20.28
N ASN A 7 -6.82 11.76 21.56
CA ASN A 7 -5.56 12.28 22.12
C ASN A 7 -4.38 11.56 21.47
N GLU A 8 -3.64 12.25 20.60
CA GLU A 8 -2.28 11.90 20.23
C GLU A 8 -1.32 12.66 21.16
N ASP A 9 -0.80 11.98 22.19
CA ASP A 9 0.53 12.23 22.75
C ASP A 9 0.88 11.05 23.67
N GLY A 10 1.72 10.15 23.17
CA GLY A 10 2.40 9.14 23.98
C GLY A 10 3.78 9.65 24.34
N ASP A 11 4.00 9.96 25.61
CA ASP A 11 5.35 9.92 26.18
C ASP A 11 5.31 9.38 27.61
N SER A 12 6.33 8.59 27.93
CA SER A 12 6.30 7.58 28.98
C SER A 12 6.69 8.15 30.34
N GLN A 13 5.82 8.10 31.35
CA GLN A 13 6.23 8.06 32.77
C GLN A 13 5.33 7.15 33.61
N SER A 14 5.98 6.52 34.57
CA SER A 14 5.62 5.36 35.39
C SER A 14 4.39 5.52 36.30
N VAL A 15 3.77 4.36 36.53
CA VAL A 15 2.64 4.08 37.43
C VAL A 15 2.91 4.54 38.87
N ASP A 16 1.93 5.23 39.47
CA ASP A 16 1.53 4.98 40.86
C ASP A 16 0.03 5.21 41.04
N GLN A 17 -0.63 4.21 41.63
CA GLN A 17 -2.07 4.16 41.90
C GLN A 17 -2.43 5.00 43.13
N SER A 18 -3.37 5.93 43.02
CA SER A 18 -4.34 6.17 44.10
C SER A 18 -5.60 6.91 43.62
N SER A 19 -6.71 6.21 43.76
CA SER A 19 -8.05 6.66 44.16
C SER A 19 -8.66 7.90 43.51
N GLN A 20 -9.69 7.61 42.70
CA GLN A 20 -10.74 8.52 42.26
C GLN A 20 -11.27 9.41 43.39
N ASN A 21 -11.20 10.72 43.20
CA ASN A 21 -12.16 11.66 43.74
C ASN A 21 -12.55 12.63 42.62
N GLY A 22 -13.84 12.61 42.27
CA GLY A 22 -14.39 13.41 41.19
C GLY A 22 -14.25 14.90 41.45
N SER A 23 -13.50 15.58 40.59
CA SER A 23 -13.71 16.98 40.30
C SER A 23 -13.81 17.11 38.78
N ASN A 24 -14.92 17.67 38.28
CA ASN A 24 -15.03 18.14 36.90
C ASN A 24 -14.16 19.39 36.74
N HIS A 25 -12.85 19.26 36.98
CA HIS A 25 -11.89 20.28 36.60
C HIS A 25 -11.56 20.06 35.13
N MET A 26 -12.23 20.81 34.25
CA MET A 26 -11.68 21.06 32.93
C MET A 26 -10.26 21.60 33.15
N PRO A 27 -9.23 20.97 32.57
CA PRO A 27 -7.87 21.47 32.70
C PRO A 27 -7.83 22.93 32.20
N PRO A 28 -7.11 23.82 32.89
CA PRO A 28 -7.00 25.22 32.45
C PRO A 28 -6.46 25.24 31.02
N PHE A 29 -7.06 26.04 30.14
CA PHE A 29 -6.57 26.20 28.78
C PHE A 29 -5.15 26.80 28.80
N ILE A 30 -4.16 26.01 28.39
CA ILE A 30 -2.77 26.47 28.27
C ILE A 30 -2.54 26.90 26.83
N TYR A 31 -2.23 28.18 26.63
CA TYR A 31 -1.90 28.69 25.31
C TYR A 31 -0.59 28.08 24.81
N SER A 32 -0.64 27.46 23.63
CA SER A 32 0.54 27.01 22.90
C SER A 32 0.62 27.75 21.56
N GLN A 33 1.68 28.54 21.40
CA GLN A 33 1.98 29.20 20.12
C GLN A 33 2.14 28.17 18.99
N HIS A 34 2.63 26.97 19.30
CA HIS A 34 2.76 25.88 18.32
C HIS A 34 1.39 25.40 17.82
N ASN A 35 0.46 25.11 18.74
CA ASN A 35 -0.89 24.64 18.38
C ASN A 35 -1.68 25.71 17.63
N MET A 36 -1.54 26.97 18.05
CA MET A 36 -2.14 28.12 17.36
C MET A 36 -1.64 28.25 15.92
N ARG A 37 -0.31 28.18 15.71
CA ARG A 37 0.30 28.19 14.37
C ARG A 37 -0.20 27.06 13.48
N ARG A 38 -0.24 25.84 14.03
CA ARG A 38 -0.75 24.66 13.32
C ARG A 38 -2.20 24.83 12.91
N GLY A 39 -3.06 25.36 13.81
CA GLY A 39 -4.45 25.69 13.51
C GLY A 39 -4.61 26.78 12.45
N LEU A 40 -3.79 27.83 12.51
CA LEU A 40 -3.78 28.91 11.52
C LEU A 40 -3.38 28.40 10.12
N ALA A 41 -2.37 27.52 10.04
CA ALA A 41 -1.96 26.89 8.79
C ALA A 41 -3.09 26.04 8.17
N LYS A 42 -3.82 25.27 8.98
CA LYS A 42 -5.01 24.51 8.53
C LYS A 42 -6.10 25.44 8.01
N TYR A 43 -6.44 26.48 8.77
CA TYR A 43 -7.48 27.44 8.38
C TYR A 43 -7.16 28.15 7.06
N ILE A 44 -5.92 28.60 6.89
CA ILE A 44 -5.49 29.27 5.64
C ILE A 44 -5.56 28.31 4.45
N ALA A 45 -5.18 27.04 4.65
CA ALA A 45 -5.28 26.01 3.62
C ALA A 45 -6.76 25.73 3.24
N SER A 46 -7.63 25.45 4.22
CA SER A 46 -9.03 25.08 3.98
C SER A 46 -9.86 26.20 3.33
N THR A 47 -9.64 27.44 3.75
CA THR A 47 -10.30 28.62 3.16
C THR A 47 -9.62 29.12 1.89
N ALA A 48 -8.50 28.50 1.49
CA ALA A 48 -7.65 28.93 0.39
C ALA A 48 -7.28 30.43 0.48
N GLN A 49 -7.07 30.94 1.69
CA GLN A 49 -6.70 32.34 1.89
C GLN A 49 -5.23 32.56 1.52
N LEU A 50 -4.82 33.81 1.24
CA LEU A 50 -3.40 34.10 1.04
C LEU A 50 -2.62 33.87 2.33
N LEU A 51 -1.48 33.18 2.26
CA LEU A 51 -0.57 32.99 3.41
C LEU A 51 -0.14 34.32 4.08
N THR A 52 -0.14 35.43 3.35
CA THR A 52 0.17 36.77 3.88
C THR A 52 -0.89 37.31 4.85
N SER A 53 -2.08 36.69 4.91
CA SER A 53 -3.15 37.11 5.83
C SER A 53 -2.72 36.99 7.29
N ALA A 54 -1.86 36.03 7.61
CA ALA A 54 -1.39 35.80 8.96
C ALA A 54 -0.38 36.82 9.49
N GLU A 55 0.41 37.43 8.60
CA GLU A 55 1.33 38.54 8.94
C GLU A 55 0.61 39.89 8.98
N HIS A 56 -0.67 39.94 8.60
CA HIS A 56 -1.35 41.21 8.44
C HIS A 56 -1.56 41.90 9.80
N VAL A 57 -1.09 43.15 9.92
CA VAL A 57 -1.12 43.92 11.18
C VAL A 57 -2.53 44.01 11.80
N ARG A 58 -3.59 44.10 10.97
CA ARG A 58 -4.97 44.09 11.49
C ARG A 58 -5.39 42.73 12.05
N PHE A 59 -4.93 41.63 11.47
CA PHE A 59 -5.18 40.29 11.97
C PHE A 59 -4.47 40.09 13.32
N GLU A 60 -3.20 40.49 13.42
CA GLU A 60 -2.46 40.44 14.67
C GLU A 60 -3.14 41.26 15.78
N ARG A 61 -3.55 42.50 15.47
CA ARG A 61 -4.27 43.34 16.43
C ARG A 61 -5.58 42.72 16.85
N PHE A 62 -6.35 42.16 15.92
CA PHE A 62 -7.61 41.49 16.23
C PHE A 62 -7.39 40.32 17.21
N ILE A 63 -6.42 39.43 16.94
CA ILE A 63 -6.14 38.29 17.80
C ILE A 63 -5.64 38.75 19.18
N LYS A 64 -4.63 39.63 19.26
CA LYS A 64 -4.06 40.08 20.54
C LYS A 64 -5.07 40.84 21.40
N SER A 65 -5.91 41.68 20.79
CA SER A 65 -6.80 42.56 21.53
C SER A 65 -8.12 41.90 21.93
N TYR A 66 -8.60 40.90 21.18
CA TYR A 66 -9.95 40.36 21.37
C TYR A 66 -10.03 38.84 21.54
N VAL A 67 -8.96 38.09 21.25
CA VAL A 67 -9.01 36.62 21.25
C VAL A 67 -7.99 36.00 22.21
N GLN A 68 -6.70 36.30 22.03
CA GLN A 68 -5.60 35.73 22.80
C GLN A 68 -4.44 36.72 22.94
N PRO A 69 -4.29 37.39 24.10
CA PRO A 69 -3.23 38.36 24.35
C PRO A 69 -1.81 37.80 24.24
N GLN A 70 -1.62 36.50 24.50
CA GLN A 70 -0.32 35.83 24.42
C GLN A 70 0.11 35.49 22.97
N TYR A 71 -0.74 35.75 21.97
CA TYR A 71 -0.42 35.49 20.57
C TYR A 71 0.80 36.31 20.12
N SER A 72 1.74 35.65 19.43
CA SER A 72 2.81 36.32 18.69
C SER A 72 2.62 36.19 17.18
N SER A 73 2.90 37.27 16.45
CA SER A 73 2.79 37.31 14.99
C SER A 73 3.63 36.21 14.36
N VAL A 74 3.06 35.50 13.39
CA VAL A 74 3.72 34.34 12.76
C VAL A 74 4.27 34.75 11.40
N PRO A 75 5.60 34.67 11.20
CA PRO A 75 6.19 35.03 9.92
C PRO A 75 5.81 34.04 8.82
N LEU A 76 5.71 34.54 7.59
CA LEU A 76 5.22 33.83 6.40
C LEU A 76 6.01 32.56 6.11
N ASN A 77 7.34 32.61 6.27
CA ASN A 77 8.21 31.45 6.05
C ASN A 77 7.91 30.31 7.04
N LEU A 78 7.48 30.67 8.24
CA LEU A 78 7.16 29.72 9.29
C LEU A 78 5.81 29.03 9.03
N ILE A 79 4.82 29.79 8.53
CA ILE A 79 3.53 29.25 8.08
C ILE A 79 3.71 28.35 6.86
N ARG A 80 4.55 28.75 5.90
CA ARG A 80 4.93 27.88 4.77
C ARG A 80 5.52 26.55 5.28
N GLY A 81 6.41 26.62 6.26
CA GLY A 81 6.96 25.44 6.92
C GLY A 81 5.88 24.57 7.56
N ASP A 82 4.94 25.18 8.28
CA ASP A 82 3.84 24.47 8.95
C ASP A 82 2.86 23.83 7.95
N CYS A 83 2.51 24.52 6.86
CA CYS A 83 1.71 23.96 5.77
C CYS A 83 2.42 22.74 5.15
N LEU A 84 3.70 22.85 4.81
CA LEU A 84 4.46 21.72 4.27
C LEU A 84 4.56 20.56 5.26
N LYS A 85 4.72 20.85 6.56
CA LYS A 85 4.76 19.83 7.61
C LYS A 85 3.42 19.11 7.70
N LEU A 86 2.31 19.84 7.78
CA LEU A 86 0.96 19.29 7.76
C LEU A 86 0.70 18.45 6.51
N PHE A 87 1.09 18.94 5.34
CA PHE A 87 0.94 18.20 4.09
C PHE A 87 1.72 16.88 4.12
N ASN A 88 2.98 16.90 4.56
CA ASN A 88 3.78 15.68 4.66
C ASN A 88 3.21 14.72 5.71
N GLU A 89 2.70 15.21 6.84
CA GLU A 89 2.01 14.39 7.85
C GLU A 89 0.77 13.72 7.25
N LYS A 90 -0.08 14.46 6.54
CA LYS A 90 -1.27 13.89 5.88
C LYS A 90 -0.94 12.95 4.75
N LYS A 91 0.06 13.27 3.93
CA LYS A 91 0.59 12.39 2.91
C LYS A 91 1.09 11.08 3.51
N ASN A 92 1.87 11.16 4.58
CA ASN A 92 2.41 9.97 5.27
C ASN A 92 1.28 9.14 5.89
N PHE A 93 0.27 9.79 6.48
CA PHE A 93 -0.93 9.13 6.99
C PHE A 93 -1.69 8.38 5.89
N MET A 94 -2.01 9.01 4.75
CA MET A 94 -2.67 8.30 3.64
C MET A 94 -1.82 7.15 3.10
N THR A 95 -0.50 7.36 3.03
CA THR A 95 0.43 6.31 2.59
C THR A 95 0.43 5.14 3.57
N SER A 96 0.40 5.41 4.88
CA SER A 96 0.32 4.34 5.89
C SER A 96 -1.03 3.63 5.87
N GLU A 97 -2.14 4.34 5.68
CA GLU A 97 -3.48 3.73 5.55
C GLU A 97 -3.57 2.83 4.30
N LEU A 98 -3.10 3.32 3.14
CA LEU A 98 -3.11 2.54 1.89
C LEU A 98 -2.17 1.33 1.96
N CYS A 99 -0.96 1.49 2.49
CA CYS A 99 -0.04 0.36 2.68
C CYS A 99 -0.53 -0.60 3.78
N GLY A 100 -1.15 -0.07 4.83
CA GLY A 100 -1.79 -0.82 5.91
C GLY A 100 -2.89 -1.71 5.38
N PHE A 101 -3.81 -1.15 4.59
CA PHE A 101 -4.92 -1.91 4.00
C PHE A 101 -4.46 -3.13 3.19
N VAL A 102 -3.45 -2.98 2.33
CA VAL A 102 -2.91 -4.10 1.55
C VAL A 102 -2.21 -5.12 2.46
N GLY A 103 -1.44 -4.63 3.44
CA GLY A 103 -0.76 -5.47 4.43
C GLY A 103 -1.72 -6.29 5.29
N ASP A 104 -2.81 -5.66 5.75
CA ASP A 104 -3.83 -6.28 6.59
C ASP A 104 -4.58 -7.38 5.84
N VAL A 105 -4.85 -7.17 4.56
CA VAL A 105 -5.48 -8.18 3.70
C VAL A 105 -4.59 -9.39 3.51
N ILE A 106 -3.32 -9.18 3.15
CA ILE A 106 -2.35 -10.27 2.98
C ILE A 106 -2.20 -11.03 4.30
N ASN A 107 -2.13 -10.30 5.40
CA ASN A 107 -2.04 -10.88 6.73
C ASN A 107 -3.31 -11.70 7.06
N SER A 108 -4.51 -11.20 6.76
CA SER A 108 -5.76 -11.95 6.93
C SER A 108 -5.72 -13.26 6.15
N ILE A 109 -5.40 -13.20 4.85
CA ILE A 109 -5.34 -14.38 3.97
C ILE A 109 -4.32 -15.40 4.50
N ALA A 110 -3.11 -14.95 4.82
CA ALA A 110 -2.03 -15.81 5.30
C ALA A 110 -2.37 -16.46 6.66
N VAL A 111 -2.94 -15.70 7.60
CA VAL A 111 -3.34 -16.21 8.93
C VAL A 111 -4.47 -17.23 8.82
N GLN A 112 -5.43 -17.02 7.91
CA GLN A 112 -6.50 -18.00 7.70
C GLN A 112 -5.97 -19.30 7.08
N GLY A 113 -5.04 -19.20 6.13
CA GLY A 113 -4.34 -20.37 5.59
C GLY A 113 -3.55 -21.12 6.69
N LEU A 114 -2.81 -20.38 7.53
CA LEU A 114 -2.04 -20.96 8.64
C LEU A 114 -2.90 -21.76 9.62
N LYS A 115 -4.10 -21.28 9.97
CA LYS A 115 -5.01 -21.97 10.89
C LYS A 115 -5.36 -23.37 10.40
N LEU A 116 -5.60 -23.55 9.10
CA LEU A 116 -5.90 -24.86 8.52
C LEU A 116 -4.66 -25.74 8.36
N MET A 117 -3.47 -25.13 8.30
CA MET A 117 -2.20 -25.83 8.15
C MET A 117 -1.48 -26.13 9.46
N GLU A 118 -2.01 -25.65 10.58
CA GLU A 118 -1.35 -25.72 11.88
C GLU A 118 -0.94 -27.16 12.24
N ALA A 119 -1.79 -28.14 11.98
CA ALA A 119 -1.50 -29.55 12.24
C ALA A 119 -0.26 -30.06 11.46
N HIS A 120 -0.16 -29.73 10.17
CA HIS A 120 0.97 -30.14 9.32
C HIS A 120 2.26 -29.39 9.68
N ILE A 121 2.15 -28.08 9.90
CA ILE A 121 3.30 -27.22 10.23
C ILE A 121 3.85 -27.56 11.62
N GLU A 122 3.01 -27.93 12.58
CA GLU A 122 3.45 -28.33 13.92
C GLU A 122 4.30 -29.61 13.90
N LYS A 123 3.98 -30.59 13.04
CA LYS A 123 4.85 -31.78 12.85
C LYS A 123 6.23 -31.38 12.34
N ILE A 124 6.27 -30.52 11.32
CA ILE A 124 7.53 -30.00 10.75
C ILE A 124 8.31 -29.23 11.83
N ARG A 125 7.64 -28.35 12.59
CA ARG A 125 8.23 -27.57 13.68
C ARG A 125 8.84 -28.46 14.76
N ARG A 126 8.16 -29.55 15.15
CA ARG A 126 8.68 -30.54 16.10
C ARG A 126 9.89 -31.28 15.55
N GLY A 127 9.85 -31.70 14.28
CA GLY A 127 11.00 -32.30 13.61
C GLY A 127 12.24 -31.39 13.61
N ILE A 128 12.06 -30.08 13.38
CA ILE A 128 13.14 -29.09 13.43
C ILE A 128 13.67 -28.88 14.85
N LEU A 129 12.79 -28.67 15.84
CA LEU A 129 13.20 -28.45 17.24
C LEU A 129 14.10 -29.59 17.75
N CYS A 130 13.76 -30.82 17.38
CA CYS A 130 14.54 -31.99 17.76
C CYS A 130 15.92 -32.05 17.06
N LEU A 131 16.04 -31.55 15.83
CA LEU A 131 17.34 -31.46 15.12
C LEU A 131 18.19 -30.26 15.56
N ALA A 132 17.54 -29.12 15.84
CA ALA A 132 18.17 -27.89 16.31
C ALA A 132 18.62 -27.96 17.78
N SER A 133 18.28 -29.05 18.48
CA SER A 133 18.83 -29.38 19.81
C SER A 133 20.33 -29.67 19.77
N SER A 134 20.92 -29.90 18.58
CA SER A 134 22.35 -29.99 18.37
C SER A 134 22.96 -28.61 18.07
N PRO A 135 23.94 -28.13 18.86
CA PRO A 135 24.50 -26.77 18.69
C PRO A 135 25.16 -26.52 17.33
N ALA A 136 25.57 -27.55 16.59
CA ALA A 136 26.14 -27.42 15.25
C ALA A 136 25.11 -27.11 14.16
N ARG A 137 23.81 -27.33 14.41
CA ARG A 137 22.72 -27.16 13.43
C ARG A 137 21.79 -26.00 13.77
N GLN A 138 22.06 -25.30 14.87
CA GLN A 138 21.21 -24.24 15.39
C GLN A 138 21.26 -22.97 14.52
N GLU A 139 22.37 -22.74 13.80
CA GLU A 139 22.50 -21.62 12.86
C GLU A 139 21.78 -21.85 11.52
N ASP A 140 21.54 -23.11 11.14
CA ASP A 140 20.94 -23.47 9.84
C ASP A 140 19.41 -23.31 9.81
N PHE A 141 18.75 -23.35 10.97
CA PHE A 141 17.29 -23.29 11.09
C PHE A 141 16.81 -21.96 11.64
N LYS A 142 15.87 -21.33 10.95
CA LYS A 142 15.22 -20.09 11.43
C LYS A 142 14.04 -20.44 12.33
N PRO A 143 13.97 -19.91 13.57
CA PRO A 143 12.89 -20.23 14.48
C PRO A 143 11.56 -19.64 13.98
N ASP A 144 10.51 -20.45 14.07
CA ASP A 144 9.17 -20.05 13.71
C ASP A 144 8.42 -19.45 14.91
N MET A 145 7.88 -18.26 14.71
CA MET A 145 6.97 -17.59 15.62
C MET A 145 5.54 -17.83 15.13
N LYS A 146 4.79 -18.66 15.86
CA LYS A 146 3.45 -19.14 15.48
C LYS A 146 2.45 -18.02 15.08
N THR A 147 2.67 -16.79 15.55
CA THR A 147 1.84 -15.61 15.28
C THR A 147 2.23 -14.84 14.02
N HIS A 148 3.35 -15.17 13.37
CA HIS A 148 3.88 -14.43 12.22
C HIS A 148 4.20 -15.36 11.04
N TRP A 149 3.36 -15.32 10.01
CA TRP A 149 3.51 -16.09 8.77
C TRP A 149 4.87 -15.90 8.06
N ASN A 150 5.50 -14.72 8.23
CA ASN A 150 6.86 -14.46 7.75
C ASN A 150 7.90 -15.42 8.34
N SER A 151 7.79 -15.73 9.64
CA SER A 151 8.71 -16.66 10.29
C SER A 151 8.45 -18.10 9.87
N THR A 152 7.19 -18.45 9.61
CA THR A 152 6.82 -19.77 9.08
C THR A 152 7.34 -19.99 7.67
N LEU A 153 7.29 -18.96 6.81
CA LEU A 153 7.93 -18.99 5.50
C LEU A 153 9.43 -19.26 5.60
N LEU A 154 10.12 -18.50 6.44
CA LEU A 154 11.57 -18.63 6.62
C LEU A 154 11.97 -19.99 7.19
N MET A 155 11.17 -20.53 8.11
CA MET A 155 11.34 -21.88 8.63
C MET A 155 11.17 -22.93 7.52
N LEU A 156 10.07 -22.87 6.74
CA LEU A 156 9.83 -23.81 5.65
C LEU A 156 10.93 -23.77 4.59
N GLN A 157 11.43 -22.58 4.23
CA GLN A 157 12.56 -22.41 3.31
C GLN A 157 13.84 -23.07 3.84
N SER A 158 14.12 -22.96 5.13
CA SER A 158 15.29 -23.62 5.74
C SER A 158 15.20 -25.14 5.75
N CYS A 159 14.00 -25.71 5.59
CA CYS A 159 13.79 -27.17 5.66
C CYS A 159 13.91 -27.90 4.32
N VAL A 160 13.95 -27.17 3.20
CA VAL A 160 13.88 -27.76 1.84
C VAL A 160 14.97 -28.81 1.63
N ASP A 161 16.21 -28.50 2.02
CA ASP A 161 17.37 -29.40 1.84
C ASP A 161 17.45 -30.50 2.91
N TYR A 162 16.70 -30.36 4.01
CA TYR A 162 16.74 -31.26 5.17
C TYR A 162 15.51 -32.17 5.29
N LYS A 163 14.61 -32.16 4.30
CA LYS A 163 13.36 -32.94 4.29
C LYS A 163 13.52 -34.39 4.73
N ALA A 164 14.47 -35.12 4.12
CA ALA A 164 14.71 -36.54 4.41
C ALA A 164 15.19 -36.74 5.85
N ALA A 165 16.17 -35.96 6.28
CA ALA A 165 16.72 -36.03 7.64
C ALA A 165 15.66 -35.69 8.72
N ILE A 166 14.81 -34.69 8.47
CA ILE A 166 13.70 -34.33 9.36
C ILE A 166 12.69 -35.48 9.44
N THR A 167 12.35 -36.09 8.30
CA THR A 167 11.37 -37.18 8.23
C THR A 167 11.84 -38.42 8.96
N ASP A 168 13.06 -38.89 8.68
CA ASP A 168 13.63 -40.08 9.30
C ASP A 168 13.74 -39.91 10.82
N PHE A 169 14.16 -38.73 11.27
CA PHE A 169 14.35 -38.46 12.69
C PHE A 169 13.03 -38.29 13.44
N TYR A 170 12.06 -37.58 12.85
CA TYR A 170 10.75 -37.40 13.46
C TYR A 170 9.99 -38.73 13.56
N ASN A 171 9.98 -39.52 12.48
CA ASN A 171 9.31 -40.82 12.45
C ASN A 171 9.99 -41.87 13.32
N GLY A 172 11.30 -41.76 13.54
CA GLY A 172 12.03 -42.63 14.48
C GLY A 172 11.68 -42.40 15.96
N ASN A 173 11.08 -41.25 16.30
CA ASN A 173 10.75 -40.86 17.68
C ASN A 173 9.23 -40.84 17.96
N HIS A 174 8.38 -41.15 16.97
CA HIS A 174 6.93 -41.09 17.08
C HIS A 174 6.26 -42.35 16.50
N ASP A 175 5.34 -42.96 17.26
CA ASP A 175 4.71 -44.24 16.89
C ASP A 175 3.43 -44.12 16.04
N SER A 176 2.72 -42.99 16.10
CA SER A 176 1.36 -42.88 15.53
C SER A 176 1.08 -41.60 14.73
N ASP A 177 1.74 -40.48 15.05
CA ASP A 177 1.59 -39.22 14.32
C ASP A 177 2.82 -38.96 13.44
N LEU A 178 2.97 -39.77 12.39
CA LEU A 178 4.11 -39.74 11.49
C LEU A 178 4.06 -38.51 10.56
N LEU A 179 5.25 -38.01 10.22
CA LEU A 179 5.46 -37.04 9.16
C LEU A 179 5.53 -37.78 7.84
N CYS A 180 4.57 -37.51 6.96
CA CYS A 180 4.45 -38.18 5.68
C CYS A 180 4.68 -37.23 4.51
N GLU A 181 4.77 -37.78 3.30
CA GLU A 181 5.00 -37.00 2.09
C GLU A 181 3.89 -35.96 1.85
N ALA A 182 2.66 -36.26 2.23
CA ALA A 182 1.53 -35.33 2.11
C ALA A 182 1.70 -34.07 3.01
N ASP A 183 2.31 -34.20 4.19
CA ASP A 183 2.59 -33.05 5.08
C ASP A 183 3.59 -32.09 4.39
N TRP A 184 4.59 -32.64 3.71
CA TRP A 184 5.58 -31.87 2.96
C TRP A 184 5.01 -31.26 1.69
N GLU A 185 4.20 -31.99 0.93
CA GLU A 185 3.53 -31.47 -0.25
C GLU A 185 2.65 -30.26 0.10
N LEU A 186 1.82 -30.36 1.14
CA LEU A 186 1.01 -29.25 1.62
C LEU A 186 1.88 -28.09 2.12
N GLY A 187 2.92 -28.39 2.90
CA GLY A 187 3.87 -27.40 3.42
C GLY A 187 4.56 -26.61 2.31
N PHE A 188 5.06 -27.27 1.26
CA PHE A 188 5.74 -26.60 0.16
C PHE A 188 4.80 -25.86 -0.77
N VAL A 189 3.60 -26.38 -1.03
CA VAL A 189 2.56 -25.63 -1.76
C VAL A 189 2.25 -24.33 -1.02
N PHE A 190 2.07 -24.39 0.30
CA PHE A 190 1.82 -23.19 1.09
C PHE A 190 3.01 -22.25 1.16
N MET A 191 4.24 -22.78 1.22
CA MET A 191 5.46 -21.98 1.16
C MET A 191 5.51 -21.13 -0.12
N GLU A 192 5.03 -21.65 -1.26
CA GLU A 192 4.93 -20.86 -2.48
C GLU A 192 3.94 -19.69 -2.36
N PHE A 193 2.77 -19.90 -1.72
CA PHE A 193 1.83 -18.82 -1.42
C PHE A 193 2.45 -17.76 -0.49
N LEU A 194 3.05 -18.21 0.61
CA LEU A 194 3.71 -17.31 1.57
C LEU A 194 4.85 -16.52 0.93
N SER A 195 5.58 -17.11 -0.03
CA SER A 195 6.65 -16.42 -0.75
C SER A 195 6.11 -15.25 -1.57
N VAL A 196 4.99 -15.45 -2.28
CA VAL A 196 4.34 -14.37 -3.03
C VAL A 196 3.83 -13.30 -2.08
N PHE A 197 3.20 -13.68 -0.96
CA PHE A 197 2.74 -12.72 0.06
C PHE A 197 3.90 -11.91 0.66
N TYR A 198 5.05 -12.54 0.89
CA TYR A 198 6.24 -11.89 1.39
C TYR A 198 6.81 -10.88 0.40
N GLU A 199 6.91 -11.24 -0.88
CA GLU A 199 7.36 -10.32 -1.94
C GLU A 199 6.44 -9.09 -2.05
N VAL A 200 5.13 -9.31 -1.99
CA VAL A 200 4.14 -8.22 -1.99
C VAL A 200 4.31 -7.35 -0.74
N ALA A 201 4.39 -7.94 0.46
CA ALA A 201 4.55 -7.21 1.71
C ALA A 201 5.84 -6.37 1.74
N VAL A 202 6.96 -6.91 1.26
CA VAL A 202 8.24 -6.17 1.13
C VAL A 202 8.10 -5.03 0.12
N SER A 203 7.41 -5.27 -1.00
CA SER A 203 7.17 -4.23 -2.01
C SER A 203 6.34 -3.06 -1.47
N PHE A 204 5.37 -3.30 -0.59
CA PHE A 204 4.56 -2.24 0.03
C PHE A 204 5.21 -1.61 1.27
N GLY A 205 6.06 -2.35 1.99
CA GLY A 205 6.82 -1.86 3.14
C GLY A 205 8.04 -1.01 2.76
N SER A 206 8.52 -1.11 1.52
CA SER A 206 9.61 -0.28 1.02
C SER A 206 9.15 1.18 0.84
N ARG A 207 9.58 2.05 1.76
CA ARG A 207 9.35 3.52 1.69
C ARG A 207 9.97 4.20 0.46
N VAL A 208 10.67 3.45 -0.40
CA VAL A 208 11.52 3.98 -1.47
C VAL A 208 10.76 4.15 -2.80
N TYR A 209 9.52 3.65 -2.95
CA TYR A 209 8.81 3.71 -4.23
C TYR A 209 7.55 4.59 -4.20
N SER A 210 7.56 5.65 -5.00
CA SER A 210 6.51 6.69 -5.07
C SER A 210 5.29 6.33 -5.94
N SER A 211 4.89 5.07 -6.04
CA SER A 211 3.60 4.68 -6.66
C SER A 211 3.20 3.25 -6.28
N SER A 212 2.95 3.00 -4.99
CA SER A 212 2.36 1.73 -4.51
C SER A 212 1.05 1.37 -5.25
N SER A 213 0.32 2.36 -5.78
CA SER A 213 -0.91 2.18 -6.56
C SER A 213 -0.72 1.48 -7.92
N CYS A 214 0.38 1.72 -8.65
CA CYS A 214 0.60 1.09 -9.96
C CYS A 214 1.15 -0.35 -9.85
N MET A 215 1.69 -0.73 -8.69
CA MET A 215 2.14 -2.10 -8.42
C MET A 215 1.05 -2.97 -7.79
N ALA A 216 0.06 -2.37 -7.11
CA ALA A 216 -1.05 -3.09 -6.48
C ALA A 216 -1.74 -4.08 -7.43
N LEU A 217 -2.06 -3.66 -8.66
CA LEU A 217 -2.67 -4.55 -9.65
C LEU A 217 -1.75 -5.70 -10.10
N HIS A 218 -0.43 -5.48 -10.13
CA HIS A 218 0.51 -6.54 -10.44
C HIS A 218 0.61 -7.56 -9.31
N HIS A 219 0.62 -7.09 -8.07
CA HIS A 219 0.63 -7.94 -6.88
C HIS A 219 -0.63 -8.79 -6.76
N LEU A 220 -1.79 -8.18 -6.98
CA LEU A 220 -3.09 -8.85 -7.11
C LEU A 220 -3.05 -9.95 -8.18
N PHE A 221 -2.46 -9.63 -9.33
CA PHE A 221 -2.25 -10.60 -10.40
C PHE A 221 -1.40 -11.79 -9.91
N CYS A 222 -0.23 -11.54 -9.29
CA CYS A 222 0.65 -12.60 -8.80
C CYS A 222 -0.05 -13.52 -7.79
N ILE A 223 -0.84 -12.94 -6.87
CA ILE A 223 -1.64 -13.70 -5.92
C ILE A 223 -2.67 -14.58 -6.66
N SER A 224 -3.45 -13.99 -7.58
CA SER A 224 -4.48 -14.70 -8.36
C SER A 224 -3.88 -15.85 -9.20
N PHE A 225 -2.70 -15.63 -9.76
CA PHE A 225 -1.98 -16.64 -10.54
C PHE A 225 -1.55 -17.82 -9.66
N THR A 226 -1.07 -17.54 -8.45
CA THR A 226 -0.65 -18.56 -7.48
C THR A 226 -1.84 -19.44 -7.07
N PHE A 227 -3.00 -18.83 -6.84
CA PHE A 227 -4.25 -19.58 -6.69
C PHE A 227 -4.51 -20.48 -7.91
N SER A 228 -4.50 -19.93 -9.14
CA SER A 228 -4.73 -20.75 -10.34
C SER A 228 -3.71 -21.89 -10.51
N LYS A 229 -2.45 -21.74 -10.06
CA LYS A 229 -1.41 -22.76 -10.18
C LYS A 229 -1.69 -23.97 -9.30
N HIS A 230 -2.18 -23.75 -8.08
CA HIS A 230 -2.37 -24.83 -7.08
C HIS A 230 -3.81 -25.33 -6.95
N LYS A 231 -4.75 -24.80 -7.75
CA LYS A 231 -6.19 -25.15 -7.76
C LYS A 231 -6.51 -26.65 -7.90
N VAL A 232 -5.60 -27.44 -8.47
CA VAL A 232 -5.80 -28.89 -8.74
C VAL A 232 -5.40 -29.77 -7.56
N HIS A 233 -4.72 -29.23 -6.56
CA HIS A 233 -4.21 -30.03 -5.44
C HIS A 233 -5.35 -30.44 -4.50
N SER A 234 -5.80 -31.69 -4.60
CA SER A 234 -6.98 -32.21 -3.88
C SER A 234 -6.88 -32.08 -2.36
N GLY A 235 -5.69 -32.30 -1.78
CA GLY A 235 -5.44 -32.14 -0.34
C GLY A 235 -5.35 -30.69 0.13
N PHE A 236 -5.21 -29.72 -0.78
CA PHE A 236 -5.08 -28.30 -0.45
C PHE A 236 -6.40 -27.53 -0.63
N LYS A 237 -7.47 -28.20 -1.07
CA LYS A 237 -8.72 -27.55 -1.47
C LYS A 237 -9.36 -26.72 -0.34
N ALA A 238 -9.40 -27.24 0.88
CA ALA A 238 -10.00 -26.51 2.00
C ALA A 238 -9.22 -25.22 2.36
N ILE A 239 -7.88 -25.29 2.28
CA ILE A 239 -6.98 -24.15 2.50
C ILE A 239 -7.12 -23.13 1.36
N TYR A 240 -7.21 -23.64 0.13
CA TYR A 240 -7.46 -22.85 -1.06
C TYR A 240 -8.78 -22.08 -0.97
N ASP A 241 -9.88 -22.76 -0.65
CA ASP A 241 -11.22 -22.17 -0.68
C ASP A 241 -11.34 -21.00 0.31
N ILE A 242 -10.78 -21.12 1.52
CA ILE A 242 -10.80 -20.03 2.52
C ILE A 242 -9.92 -18.84 2.11
N MET A 243 -8.72 -19.12 1.60
CA MET A 243 -7.79 -18.07 1.17
C MET A 243 -8.31 -17.35 -0.08
N GLU A 244 -8.95 -18.08 -1.00
CA GLU A 244 -9.57 -17.52 -2.21
C GLU A 244 -10.79 -16.67 -1.86
N SER A 245 -11.62 -17.07 -0.88
CA SER A 245 -12.78 -16.26 -0.47
C SER A 245 -12.38 -14.90 0.12
N GLU A 246 -11.35 -14.89 0.96
CA GLU A 246 -10.80 -13.64 1.52
C GLU A 246 -10.18 -12.76 0.43
N PHE A 247 -9.44 -13.38 -0.49
CA PHE A 247 -8.87 -12.68 -1.63
C PHE A 247 -9.93 -12.10 -2.57
N ARG A 248 -11.04 -12.80 -2.79
CA ARG A 248 -12.15 -12.33 -3.63
C ARG A 248 -12.83 -11.11 -3.00
N SER A 249 -13.10 -11.16 -1.68
CA SER A 249 -13.64 -10.00 -0.96
C SER A 249 -12.75 -8.77 -1.16
N TYR A 250 -11.43 -8.93 -1.04
CA TYR A 250 -10.49 -7.85 -1.34
C TYR A 250 -10.56 -7.34 -2.78
N CYS A 251 -10.66 -8.23 -3.76
CA CYS A 251 -10.79 -7.85 -5.17
C CYS A 251 -12.09 -7.10 -5.47
N GLU A 252 -13.16 -7.35 -4.73
CA GLU A 252 -14.44 -6.62 -4.86
C GLU A 252 -14.35 -5.20 -4.31
N PHE A 253 -13.56 -4.99 -3.23
CA PHE A 253 -13.24 -3.67 -2.70
C PHE A 253 -12.07 -2.98 -3.42
N MET A 254 -11.57 -3.57 -4.52
CA MET A 254 -10.45 -3.03 -5.27
C MET A 254 -10.77 -1.62 -5.76
N LEU A 255 -9.99 -0.65 -5.27
CA LEU A 255 -10.21 0.75 -5.61
C LEU A 255 -9.99 0.96 -7.12
N PRO A 256 -10.95 1.55 -7.85
CA PRO A 256 -10.76 2.00 -9.23
C PRO A 256 -9.50 2.88 -9.42
N SER A 257 -9.00 3.48 -8.33
CA SER A 257 -7.74 4.22 -8.30
C SER A 257 -6.51 3.35 -8.66
N PHE A 258 -6.48 2.05 -8.34
CA PHE A 258 -5.39 1.16 -8.76
C PHE A 258 -5.42 0.89 -10.26
N CYS A 259 -6.61 0.69 -10.82
CA CYS A 259 -6.81 0.56 -12.26
C CYS A 259 -6.41 1.84 -13.01
N LEU A 260 -6.80 3.00 -12.49
CA LEU A 260 -6.43 4.29 -13.06
C LEU A 260 -4.91 4.51 -12.97
N ALA A 261 -4.28 4.28 -11.82
CA ALA A 261 -2.84 4.43 -11.65
C ALA A 261 -2.04 3.52 -12.59
N LYS A 262 -2.50 2.28 -12.80
CA LYS A 262 -1.87 1.36 -13.76
C LYS A 262 -2.12 1.75 -15.22
N ALA A 263 -3.28 2.34 -15.53
CA ALA A 263 -3.57 2.84 -16.87
C ALA A 263 -2.72 4.08 -17.23
N MET A 264 -2.32 4.86 -16.22
CA MET A 264 -1.38 5.97 -16.38
C MET A 264 0.09 5.50 -16.51
N ASP A 265 0.38 4.20 -16.39
CA ASP A 265 1.70 3.66 -16.73
C ASP A 265 1.81 3.49 -18.26
N PRO A 266 2.75 4.18 -18.93
CA PRO A 266 2.88 4.12 -20.39
C PRO A 266 3.27 2.73 -20.92
N ARG A 267 3.71 1.81 -20.05
CA ARG A 267 4.02 0.41 -20.38
C ARG A 267 2.77 -0.48 -20.44
N MET A 268 1.74 -0.10 -19.69
CA MET A 268 0.55 -0.95 -19.48
C MET A 268 -0.67 -0.37 -20.18
N LYS A 269 -0.95 0.93 -19.95
CA LYS A 269 -2.14 1.62 -20.45
C LYS A 269 -3.45 0.86 -20.15
N LEU A 270 -4.55 1.29 -20.77
CA LEU A 270 -5.85 0.64 -20.62
C LEU A 270 -5.85 -0.81 -21.13
N CYS A 271 -5.16 -1.10 -22.24
CA CYS A 271 -5.10 -2.45 -22.79
C CYS A 271 -4.46 -3.45 -21.82
N GLY A 272 -3.36 -3.06 -21.17
CA GLY A 272 -2.67 -3.89 -20.19
C GLY A 272 -3.43 -4.03 -18.88
N VAL A 273 -4.10 -2.97 -18.43
CA VAL A 273 -5.03 -3.06 -17.28
C VAL A 273 -6.16 -4.04 -17.58
N GLN A 274 -6.81 -3.91 -18.73
CA GLN A 274 -7.87 -4.84 -19.12
C GLN A 274 -7.36 -6.28 -19.21
N HIS A 275 -6.15 -6.48 -19.73
CA HIS A 275 -5.51 -7.80 -19.76
C HIS A 275 -5.33 -8.37 -18.35
N ILE A 276 -4.77 -7.59 -17.43
CA ILE A 276 -4.56 -8.02 -16.03
C ILE A 276 -5.90 -8.33 -15.35
N VAL A 277 -6.86 -7.40 -15.40
CA VAL A 277 -8.17 -7.55 -14.75
C VAL A 277 -8.91 -8.77 -15.29
N ASN A 278 -8.93 -8.97 -16.61
CA ASN A 278 -9.56 -10.15 -17.21
C ASN A 278 -8.90 -11.45 -16.75
N ASN A 279 -7.58 -11.48 -16.57
CA ASN A 279 -6.90 -12.67 -16.06
C ASN A 279 -7.22 -12.90 -14.57
N ILE A 280 -7.23 -11.84 -13.75
CA ILE A 280 -7.64 -11.94 -12.34
C ILE A 280 -9.07 -12.51 -12.26
N SER A 281 -10.03 -11.95 -13.00
CA SER A 281 -11.41 -12.45 -13.04
C SER A 281 -11.49 -13.91 -13.50
N LYS A 282 -10.75 -14.30 -14.54
CA LYS A 282 -10.69 -15.70 -14.99
C LYS A 282 -10.10 -16.65 -13.96
N PHE A 283 -9.20 -16.16 -13.10
CA PHE A 283 -8.59 -16.98 -12.05
C PHE A 283 -9.46 -17.06 -10.80
N THR A 284 -10.24 -16.03 -10.51
CA THR A 284 -11.18 -15.99 -9.38
C THR A 284 -12.54 -16.63 -9.68
N GLU A 285 -12.88 -16.91 -10.95
CA GLU A 285 -14.08 -17.67 -11.31
C GLU A 285 -13.99 -19.16 -10.85
N PRO A 286 -15.08 -19.73 -10.28
CA PRO A 286 -15.18 -21.16 -10.04
C PRO A 286 -15.20 -21.90 -11.40
N CYS A 287 -14.12 -22.61 -11.72
CA CYS A 287 -13.95 -23.21 -13.05
C CYS A 287 -14.89 -24.42 -13.24
N THR A 288 -15.73 -24.36 -14.28
CA THR A 288 -16.53 -25.48 -14.81
C THR A 288 -15.82 -26.27 -15.91
N THR A 289 -14.57 -25.97 -16.27
CA THR A 289 -13.89 -26.74 -17.33
C THR A 289 -12.41 -26.93 -17.11
N SER A 290 -12.00 -28.18 -17.31
CA SER A 290 -10.64 -28.69 -17.16
C SER A 290 -9.74 -28.26 -18.32
N ASN A 291 -8.43 -28.35 -18.04
CA ASN A 291 -7.31 -28.27 -18.97
C ASN A 291 -6.81 -26.89 -19.41
N SER A 292 -5.70 -26.48 -18.81
CA SER A 292 -4.52 -26.08 -19.57
C SER A 292 -3.29 -26.22 -18.67
N LYS A 293 -2.23 -26.87 -19.18
CA LYS A 293 -0.90 -26.84 -18.56
C LYS A 293 -0.42 -25.38 -18.55
N ARG A 294 -0.66 -24.65 -17.47
CA ARG A 294 -0.25 -23.25 -17.33
C ARG A 294 1.18 -23.20 -16.80
N ARG A 295 2.15 -23.07 -17.72
CA ARG A 295 3.54 -22.74 -17.35
C ARG A 295 3.56 -21.38 -16.64
N ARG A 296 4.61 -21.14 -15.86
CA ARG A 296 5.03 -19.85 -15.31
C ARG A 296 5.21 -18.85 -16.47
N LEU A 297 4.11 -18.29 -16.98
CA LEU A 297 4.15 -17.22 -17.95
C LEU A 297 4.45 -15.96 -17.13
N ASP A 298 5.67 -15.47 -17.28
CA ASP A 298 5.97 -14.10 -16.90
C ASP A 298 5.13 -13.20 -17.83
N ILE A 299 3.99 -12.77 -17.31
CA ILE A 299 3.06 -11.92 -18.06
C ILE A 299 3.66 -10.56 -18.32
N HIS A 300 4.66 -10.10 -17.56
CA HIS A 300 5.43 -8.93 -17.96
C HIS A 300 6.27 -9.23 -19.19
N ALA A 301 6.92 -10.38 -19.29
CA ALA A 301 7.66 -10.75 -20.50
C ALA A 301 6.72 -10.97 -21.71
N SER A 302 5.60 -11.67 -21.52
CA SER A 302 4.61 -11.90 -22.58
C SER A 302 3.88 -10.62 -23.00
N TRP A 303 3.56 -9.74 -22.05
CA TRP A 303 2.96 -8.43 -22.32
C TRP A 303 3.98 -7.48 -22.94
N ARG A 304 5.22 -7.47 -22.47
CA ARG A 304 6.33 -6.69 -23.05
C ARG A 304 6.55 -7.05 -24.51
N GLU A 305 6.52 -8.34 -24.85
CA GLU A 305 6.62 -8.80 -26.24
C GLU A 305 5.40 -8.40 -27.07
N TYR A 306 4.19 -8.57 -26.53
CA TYR A 306 2.95 -8.12 -27.18
C TYR A 306 2.95 -6.62 -27.46
N VAL A 307 3.35 -5.82 -26.47
CA VAL A 307 3.42 -4.35 -26.57
C VAL A 307 4.47 -3.92 -27.57
N ARG A 308 5.61 -4.61 -27.68
CA ARG A 308 6.64 -4.30 -28.69
C ARG A 308 6.17 -4.53 -30.12
N GLN A 309 5.27 -5.49 -30.30
CA GLN A 309 4.70 -5.82 -31.60
C GLN A 309 3.39 -5.06 -31.90
N GLU A 310 2.89 -4.25 -30.97
CA GLU A 310 1.63 -3.55 -31.15
C GLU A 310 1.79 -2.32 -32.04
N ASP A 311 1.08 -2.31 -33.18
CA ASP A 311 1.05 -1.19 -34.12
C ASP A 311 0.43 0.07 -33.51
N ILE A 312 0.91 1.23 -33.93
CA ILE A 312 0.36 2.54 -33.55
C ILE A 312 -1.07 2.63 -34.09
N ARG A 313 -2.05 2.58 -33.19
CA ARG A 313 -3.47 2.80 -33.54
C ARG A 313 -3.74 4.30 -33.53
N GLN A 314 -4.39 4.81 -34.59
CA GLN A 314 -4.91 6.18 -34.58
C GLN A 314 -6.13 6.23 -33.65
N TYR A 315 -5.97 6.93 -32.54
CA TYR A 315 -7.08 7.33 -31.68
C TYR A 315 -7.37 8.82 -31.89
N GLY A 316 -8.56 9.28 -31.48
CA GLY A 316 -9.10 10.61 -31.72
C GLY A 316 -8.30 11.82 -31.19
N PRO A 317 -8.87 13.03 -31.22
CA PRO A 317 -8.13 14.28 -31.04
C PRO A 317 -7.83 14.66 -29.57
N THR A 318 -8.29 13.88 -28.59
CA THR A 318 -8.13 14.23 -27.17
C THR A 318 -6.78 13.76 -26.63
N GLU A 319 -6.28 14.39 -25.56
CA GLU A 319 -5.04 13.97 -24.89
C GLU A 319 -5.02 12.47 -24.56
N LEU A 320 -6.15 11.94 -24.04
CA LEU A 320 -6.30 10.52 -23.72
C LEU A 320 -6.12 9.64 -24.95
N HIS A 321 -6.74 10.01 -26.06
CA HIS A 321 -6.60 9.27 -27.31
C HIS A 321 -5.15 9.28 -27.81
N ILE A 322 -4.51 10.45 -27.81
CA ILE A 322 -3.10 10.60 -28.22
C ILE A 322 -2.19 9.72 -27.33
N TYR A 323 -2.37 9.77 -26.02
CA TYR A 323 -1.64 8.94 -25.06
C TYR A 323 -1.84 7.44 -25.34
N LEU A 324 -3.08 7.00 -25.56
CA LEU A 324 -3.39 5.59 -25.82
C LEU A 324 -2.80 5.10 -27.15
N GLY A 325 -2.77 5.94 -28.19
CA GLY A 325 -2.30 5.56 -29.52
C GLY A 325 -0.80 5.42 -29.71
N ILE A 326 0.00 6.20 -28.97
CA ILE A 326 1.46 6.20 -29.16
C ILE A 326 2.10 5.05 -28.39
N ASN A 327 2.71 4.08 -29.07
CA ASN A 327 3.42 2.98 -28.40
C ASN A 327 4.76 3.44 -27.78
N TYR A 328 4.69 4.00 -26.56
CA TYR A 328 5.88 4.47 -25.84
C TYR A 328 6.81 3.33 -25.41
N ALA A 329 6.25 2.20 -24.99
CA ALA A 329 7.04 1.06 -24.51
C ALA A 329 7.84 0.38 -25.62
N GLY A 330 7.33 0.36 -26.85
CA GLY A 330 8.08 -0.14 -28.01
C GLY A 330 9.35 0.67 -28.31
N SER A 331 9.41 1.94 -27.88
CA SER A 331 10.57 2.82 -28.08
C SER A 331 11.59 2.82 -26.94
N MET A 332 11.29 2.15 -25.82
CA MET A 332 12.15 2.11 -24.63
C MET A 332 13.21 1.02 -24.74
N THR A 333 14.42 1.29 -24.26
CA THR A 333 15.42 0.24 -24.00
C THR A 333 15.01 -0.64 -22.80
N GLU A 334 15.57 -1.84 -22.67
CA GLU A 334 15.28 -2.73 -21.53
C GLU A 334 15.55 -2.06 -20.17
N LYS A 335 16.66 -1.32 -20.06
CA LYS A 335 17.01 -0.62 -18.81
C LYS A 335 16.03 0.50 -18.48
N GLU A 336 15.54 1.22 -19.49
CA GLU A 336 14.53 2.27 -19.31
C GLU A 336 13.17 1.68 -18.96
N TYR A 337 12.80 0.54 -19.56
CA TYR A 337 11.54 -0.13 -19.28
C TYR A 337 11.47 -0.62 -17.83
N ASP A 338 12.52 -1.27 -17.34
CA ASP A 338 12.53 -1.85 -15.99
C ASP A 338 12.65 -0.77 -14.88
N ASN A 339 13.39 0.32 -15.14
CA ASN A 339 13.62 1.39 -14.17
C ASN A 339 12.76 2.66 -14.42
N LEU A 340 11.64 2.52 -15.12
CA LEU A 340 10.78 3.65 -15.47
C LEU A 340 10.19 4.32 -14.23
N ASP A 341 10.55 5.58 -14.00
CA ASP A 341 9.83 6.48 -13.11
C ASP A 341 8.64 7.09 -13.86
N VAL A 342 7.44 6.56 -13.60
CA VAL A 342 6.19 6.99 -14.24
C VAL A 342 5.90 8.47 -13.96
N LEU A 343 6.19 8.96 -12.75
CA LEU A 343 5.92 10.36 -12.40
C LEU A 343 6.88 11.30 -13.11
N ALA A 344 8.17 10.94 -13.17
CA ALA A 344 9.15 11.70 -13.95
C ALA A 344 8.80 11.69 -15.45
N TRP A 345 8.30 10.57 -15.96
CA TRP A 345 7.85 10.44 -17.35
C TRP A 345 6.69 11.39 -17.68
N TRP A 346 5.68 11.46 -16.81
CA TRP A 346 4.55 12.40 -16.98
C TRP A 346 5.01 13.86 -16.87
N LYS A 347 5.90 14.16 -15.92
CA LYS A 347 6.44 15.51 -15.74
C LYS A 347 7.19 16.01 -16.97
N LEU A 348 7.91 15.13 -17.66
CA LEU A 348 8.64 15.49 -18.87
C LEU A 348 7.71 15.77 -20.07
N ARG A 349 6.43 15.38 -19.98
CA ARG A 349 5.44 15.44 -21.06
C ARG A 349 4.24 16.33 -20.73
N GLU A 350 4.32 17.14 -19.68
CA GLU A 350 3.28 18.08 -19.26
C GLU A 350 2.87 19.03 -20.40
N GLY A 351 3.80 19.46 -21.24
CA GLY A 351 3.49 20.31 -22.40
C GLY A 351 2.67 19.62 -23.50
N MET A 352 2.72 18.28 -23.58
CA MET A 352 1.99 17.48 -24.57
C MET A 352 0.69 16.90 -23.99
N PHE A 353 0.65 16.70 -22.68
CA PHE A 353 -0.50 16.17 -21.94
C PHE A 353 -0.86 17.00 -20.70
N PRO A 354 -1.27 18.27 -20.84
CA PRO A 354 -1.58 19.15 -19.71
C PRO A 354 -2.58 18.58 -18.69
N LEU A 355 -3.62 17.87 -19.14
CA LEU A 355 -4.64 17.31 -18.26
C LEU A 355 -4.22 15.95 -17.71
N LEU A 356 -3.70 15.05 -18.56
CA LEU A 356 -3.34 13.70 -18.09
C LEU A 356 -2.12 13.67 -17.18
N SER A 357 -1.13 14.56 -17.39
CA SER A 357 0.01 14.64 -16.47
C SER A 357 -0.46 15.01 -15.07
N VAL A 358 -1.45 15.91 -14.94
CA VAL A 358 -2.08 16.24 -13.66
C VAL A 358 -2.84 15.03 -13.10
N CYS A 359 -3.65 14.33 -13.91
CA CYS A 359 -4.34 13.11 -13.47
C CYS A 359 -3.39 12.02 -12.96
N ALA A 360 -2.22 11.87 -13.57
CA ALA A 360 -1.25 10.84 -13.21
C ALA A 360 -0.42 11.23 -11.98
N ILE A 361 -0.11 12.51 -11.82
CA ILE A 361 0.70 13.04 -10.71
C ILE A 361 -0.17 13.26 -9.46
N ALA A 362 -1.45 13.59 -9.65
CA ALA A 362 -2.42 13.87 -8.60
C ALA A 362 -3.84 13.49 -9.06
N PRO A 363 -4.21 12.20 -9.09
CA PRO A 363 -5.55 11.77 -9.51
C PRO A 363 -6.67 12.38 -8.65
N GLU A 364 -6.38 12.73 -7.39
CA GLU A 364 -7.25 13.46 -6.46
C GLU A 364 -7.65 14.87 -6.99
N PHE A 365 -6.76 15.53 -7.74
CA PHE A 365 -6.95 16.92 -8.24
C PHE A 365 -8.00 17.04 -9.34
N VAL A 366 -8.32 15.93 -10.01
CA VAL A 366 -9.29 15.85 -11.10
C VAL A 366 -10.72 15.80 -10.56
N PHE A 367 -10.89 15.24 -9.35
CA PHE A 367 -12.17 15.11 -8.67
C PHE A 367 -12.44 16.24 -7.69
N SER A 368 -11.40 16.99 -7.28
CA SER A 368 -11.60 18.23 -6.53
C SER A 368 -12.32 19.24 -7.42
N SER A 369 -13.30 19.91 -6.84
CA SER A 369 -14.19 20.91 -7.48
C SER A 369 -13.46 22.21 -7.88
N ALA A 370 -12.14 22.13 -8.10
CA ALA A 370 -11.22 23.22 -8.38
C ALA A 370 -11.44 23.89 -9.75
N GLY A 371 -12.38 23.41 -10.57
CA GLY A 371 -12.87 24.10 -11.77
C GLY A 371 -13.52 25.48 -11.50
N LYS A 372 -13.65 25.91 -10.24
CA LYS A 372 -14.11 27.25 -9.85
C LYS A 372 -13.06 28.17 -9.21
N GLN A 373 -11.83 27.71 -8.95
CA GLN A 373 -10.80 28.58 -8.36
C GLN A 373 -9.79 29.01 -9.44
N VAL A 374 -10.15 30.09 -10.14
CA VAL A 374 -9.21 30.86 -10.95
C VAL A 374 -7.97 31.18 -10.10
N LEU A 375 -6.78 30.83 -10.60
CA LEU A 375 -5.52 31.26 -10.00
C LEU A 375 -5.48 32.80 -10.05
N ASP A 376 -5.83 33.45 -8.94
CA ASP A 376 -5.65 34.89 -8.79
C ASP A 376 -4.15 35.25 -8.91
N HIS A 377 -3.82 36.43 -9.40
CA HIS A 377 -2.46 36.94 -9.64
C HIS A 377 -1.56 36.85 -8.38
N ARG A 378 -2.15 36.80 -7.18
CA ARG A 378 -1.40 36.64 -5.94
C ARG A 378 -1.11 35.17 -5.57
N ARG A 379 -1.89 34.22 -6.08
CA ARG A 379 -1.65 32.77 -5.93
C ARG A 379 -0.60 32.28 -6.93
N SER A 380 -0.49 32.90 -8.10
CA SER A 380 0.58 32.63 -9.07
C SER A 380 1.98 33.06 -8.61
N MET A 381 2.09 33.83 -7.51
CA MET A 381 3.37 34.14 -6.86
C MET A 381 3.86 33.06 -5.88
N GLN A 382 3.05 32.03 -5.62
CA GLN A 382 3.44 30.88 -4.80
C GLN A 382 4.27 29.89 -5.65
N SER A 383 5.16 29.13 -5.02
CA SER A 383 5.82 28.03 -5.72
C SER A 383 4.78 26.94 -6.05
N PRO A 384 4.91 26.21 -7.18
CA PRO A 384 4.01 25.13 -7.54
C PRO A 384 3.80 24.11 -6.40
N LYS A 385 4.91 23.72 -5.74
CA LYS A 385 4.89 22.83 -4.57
C LYS A 385 4.03 23.33 -3.42
N MET A 386 3.99 24.65 -3.19
CA MET A 386 3.18 25.24 -2.12
C MET A 386 1.70 25.31 -2.50
N LEU A 387 1.39 25.53 -3.79
CA LEU A 387 0.02 25.45 -4.28
C LEU A 387 -0.53 24.03 -4.12
N ASP A 388 0.20 23.00 -4.58
CA ASP A 388 -0.21 21.60 -4.42
C ASP A 388 -0.44 21.26 -2.94
N CYS A 389 0.50 21.67 -2.08
CA CYS A 389 0.38 21.51 -0.63
C CYS A 389 -0.91 22.13 -0.08
N MET A 390 -1.24 23.35 -0.48
CA MET A 390 -2.45 24.04 -0.01
C MET A 390 -3.73 23.39 -0.51
N PHE A 391 -3.76 22.96 -1.77
CA PHE A 391 -4.92 22.27 -2.35
C PHE A 391 -5.15 20.91 -1.68
N CYS A 392 -4.11 20.09 -1.53
CA CYS A 392 -4.25 18.80 -0.84
C CYS A 392 -4.69 18.95 0.62
N LEU A 393 -4.18 19.96 1.34
CA LEU A 393 -4.63 20.24 2.70
C LEU A 393 -6.08 20.74 2.74
N LYS A 394 -6.52 21.49 1.74
CA LYS A 394 -7.91 21.91 1.61
C LYS A 394 -8.82 20.70 1.43
N ASP A 395 -8.53 19.86 0.44
CA ASP A 395 -9.32 18.66 0.16
C ASP A 395 -9.36 17.73 1.39
N TRP A 396 -8.25 17.63 2.13
CA TRP A 396 -8.18 16.88 3.38
C TRP A 396 -9.14 17.42 4.45
N GLU A 397 -9.18 18.73 4.68
CA GLU A 397 -10.09 19.30 5.68
C GLU A 397 -11.54 19.30 5.19
N ASP A 398 -11.79 19.49 3.88
CA ASP A 398 -13.13 19.39 3.28
C ASP A 398 -13.68 17.96 3.41
N ALA A 399 -12.84 16.91 3.33
CA ALA A 399 -13.26 15.51 3.52
C ALA A 399 -13.58 15.12 4.98
N ARG A 400 -13.27 15.99 5.96
CA ARG A 400 -13.59 15.75 7.39
C ARG A 400 -14.97 16.31 7.79
N HIS A 401 -15.62 17.03 6.89
CA HIS A 401 -16.92 17.65 7.06
C HIS A 401 -17.95 16.99 6.13
#